data_AF-A0A7L1CNC3-F1
#
_entry.id   AF-A0A7L1CNC3-F1
#
_cell.length_a   1.000
_cell.length_b   1.000
_cell.length_c   1.000
_cell.angle_alpha   90.00
_cell.angle_beta   90.00
_cell.angle_gamma   90.00
#
_symmetry.space_group_name_H-M   'P 1'
#
loop_
_entity.id
_entity.type
_entity.pdbx_description
1 polymer ?
#
loop_
_entity_poly.entity_id
_entity_poly.type
_entity_poly.pdbx_seq_one_letter_code
_entity_poly.pdbx_strand_id
1 'polypeptide(L)'
;FRCTCTAGWTGPDCSEDINECESEPCLNGATCYESVKQGQFVCICPPFYTGDFCHQRFKINECLSRPCKNNGTCLNLINRFICNCAPGYYGSLCEMDVNECETLPCLHGGSCINRLGGYLCFCLPGFTGQRCEVNIDECMSSPCLNNGSCIDDISSYKCHCKSGFIGTNCEIDVNECLPDPCLHGRCIDLIDGYQCSCESGWTSSRCDININECESAPCINGGSCQDIVNAFVCTCLSGYTGRFCEVDVDVCSEPTLNSVLCYNGGVCVDGPGRTFHCRCLAGFSGQFCEIEVNECNSSPCLHGSTCEDHINGYTCKCQQGFVGRSCELNYNDCLIQSCSTGFLCVDGINNITCL
;
A
#
# COMPACT_ATOMS: atom_id res chain seq x y z
N PHE A 1 87.90 39.81 98.14
CA PHE A 1 86.62 39.19 97.74
C PHE A 1 86.56 39.21 96.21
N ARG A 2 85.98 38.19 95.56
CA ARG A 2 85.75 38.18 94.11
C ARG A 2 84.25 38.03 93.90
N CYS A 3 83.64 39.02 93.26
CA CYS A 3 82.20 39.04 93.00
C CYS A 3 81.91 38.36 91.66
N THR A 4 80.79 37.66 91.57
CA THR A 4 80.19 37.25 90.29
C THR A 4 79.20 38.32 89.88
N CYS A 5 79.46 39.00 88.76
CA CYS A 5 78.67 40.13 88.30
C CYS A 5 77.37 39.68 87.62
N THR A 6 76.33 40.52 87.74
CA THR A 6 75.11 40.38 86.93
C THR A 6 75.41 40.69 85.47
N ALA A 7 74.61 40.12 84.55
CA ALA A 7 74.78 40.35 83.12
C ALA A 7 74.84 41.86 82.80
N GLY A 8 75.80 42.25 81.94
CA GLY A 8 76.10 43.65 81.61
C GLY A 8 77.16 44.33 82.50
N TRP A 9 77.65 43.68 83.57
CA TRP A 9 78.68 44.28 84.46
C TRP A 9 79.94 43.42 84.54
N THR A 10 81.10 44.07 84.63
CA THR A 10 82.43 43.47 84.72
C THR A 10 83.32 44.16 85.76
N GLY A 11 84.56 43.72 85.89
CA GLY A 11 85.52 44.25 86.84
C GLY A 11 85.51 43.55 88.21
N PRO A 12 86.51 43.86 89.07
CA PRO A 12 86.72 43.15 90.34
C PRO A 12 85.62 43.40 91.40
N ASP A 13 84.86 44.50 91.27
CA ASP A 13 83.75 44.90 92.13
C ASP A 13 82.42 45.05 91.36
N CYS A 14 82.36 44.63 90.10
CA CYS A 14 81.19 44.73 89.24
C CYS A 14 80.69 46.17 89.01
N SER A 15 81.58 47.15 89.06
CA SER A 15 81.26 48.57 88.86
C SER A 15 81.47 49.07 87.43
N GLU A 16 82.02 48.24 86.55
CA GLU A 16 82.27 48.58 85.14
C GLU A 16 81.16 47.99 84.27
N ASP A 17 80.58 48.82 83.40
CA ASP A 17 79.58 48.39 82.41
C ASP A 17 80.28 47.70 81.24
N ILE A 18 79.76 46.57 80.78
CA ILE A 18 80.30 45.85 79.63
C ILE A 18 79.91 46.62 78.37
N ASN A 19 80.89 46.97 77.54
CA ASN A 19 80.61 47.46 76.19
C ASN A 19 80.28 46.26 75.30
N GLU A 20 78.99 45.98 75.13
CA GLU A 20 78.49 44.90 74.31
C GLU A 20 78.89 45.03 72.83
N CYS A 21 79.15 46.25 72.36
CA CYS A 21 79.58 46.50 70.99
C CYS A 21 81.03 46.09 70.67
N GLU A 22 81.90 45.84 71.68
CA GLU A 22 83.27 45.35 71.42
C GLU A 22 83.30 43.94 70.83
N SER A 23 82.22 43.16 71.01
CA SER A 23 82.07 41.82 70.44
C SER A 23 81.71 41.80 68.95
N GLU A 24 81.59 42.99 68.32
CA GLU A 24 81.14 43.21 66.95
C GLU A 24 79.83 42.44 66.60
N PRO A 25 78.75 42.58 67.39
CA PRO A 25 77.55 41.76 67.22
C PRO A 25 76.74 42.13 65.95
N CYS A 26 76.88 43.35 65.44
CA CYS A 26 76.12 43.86 64.31
C CYS A 26 76.74 43.42 62.96
N LEU A 27 75.97 42.75 62.12
CA LEU A 27 76.45 42.18 60.86
C LEU A 27 76.27 43.13 59.66
N ASN A 28 76.91 42.79 58.53
CA ASN A 28 76.74 43.45 57.23
C ASN A 28 77.07 44.96 57.22
N GLY A 29 78.05 45.39 58.03
CA GLY A 29 78.47 46.80 58.10
C GLY A 29 77.50 47.71 58.85
N ALA A 30 76.60 47.13 59.66
CA ALA A 30 75.75 47.87 60.58
C ALA A 30 76.57 48.56 61.69
N THR A 31 76.07 49.69 62.17
CA THR A 31 76.71 50.45 63.27
C THR A 31 76.12 50.02 64.60
N CYS A 32 76.98 49.60 65.53
CA CYS A 32 76.58 49.22 66.89
C CYS A 32 76.57 50.44 67.81
N TYR A 33 75.50 50.57 68.61
CA TYR A 33 75.40 51.55 69.68
C TYR A 33 75.08 50.84 70.99
N GLU A 34 75.79 51.24 72.04
CA GLU A 34 75.52 50.76 73.39
C GLU A 34 74.16 51.26 73.88
N SER A 35 73.37 50.40 74.51
CA SER A 35 72.06 50.80 75.02
C SER A 35 72.18 51.50 76.37
N VAL A 36 71.15 52.27 76.73
CA VAL A 36 71.04 52.86 78.07
C VAL A 36 70.65 51.82 79.13
N LYS A 37 70.24 50.62 78.70
CA LYS A 37 69.95 49.47 79.55
C LYS A 37 71.14 48.52 79.53
N GLN A 38 71.67 48.22 80.70
CA GLN A 38 72.85 47.37 80.85
C GLN A 38 72.62 45.97 80.26
N GLY A 39 73.60 45.44 79.52
CA GLY A 39 73.51 44.13 78.90
C GLY A 39 72.77 44.12 77.55
N GLN A 40 72.56 45.27 76.92
CA GLN A 40 71.84 45.40 75.65
C GLN A 40 72.55 46.37 74.72
N PHE A 41 72.55 46.07 73.43
CA PHE A 41 73.05 46.95 72.38
C PHE A 41 71.98 47.12 71.28
N VAL A 42 72.15 48.13 70.43
CA VAL A 42 71.28 48.38 69.28
C VAL A 42 72.10 48.46 68.00
N CYS A 43 71.75 47.65 67.01
CA CYS A 43 72.32 47.74 65.67
C CYS A 43 71.48 48.65 64.78
N ILE A 44 72.09 49.68 64.22
CA ILE A 44 71.48 50.48 63.15
C ILE A 44 71.85 49.86 61.80
N CYS A 45 70.85 49.25 61.17
CA CYS A 45 71.06 48.52 59.93
C CYS A 45 71.28 49.45 58.72
N PRO A 46 72.23 49.11 57.82
CA PRO A 46 72.37 49.80 56.54
C PRO A 46 71.12 49.58 55.67
N PRO A 47 70.94 50.38 54.60
CA PRO A 47 69.89 50.15 53.62
C PRO A 47 69.88 48.69 53.15
N PHE A 48 68.68 48.12 53.02
CA PHE A 48 68.43 46.73 52.61
C PHE A 48 68.78 45.63 53.64
N TYR A 49 69.08 45.96 54.90
CA TYR A 49 69.21 45.00 55.98
C TYR A 49 68.23 45.30 57.13
N THR A 50 67.80 44.26 57.85
CA THR A 50 66.84 44.31 58.94
C THR A 50 67.12 43.19 59.96
N GLY A 51 66.36 43.18 61.06
CA GLY A 51 66.54 42.31 62.21
C GLY A 51 67.53 42.87 63.23
N ASP A 52 67.50 42.34 64.46
CA ASP A 52 68.19 42.93 65.62
C ASP A 52 69.71 43.01 65.48
N PHE A 53 70.30 42.09 64.70
CA PHE A 53 71.73 42.05 64.37
C PHE A 53 72.01 42.49 62.92
N CYS A 54 71.00 43.00 62.20
CA CYS A 54 71.09 43.35 60.77
C CYS A 54 71.51 42.18 59.88
N HIS A 55 71.17 40.96 60.28
CA HIS A 55 71.53 39.72 59.60
C HIS A 55 70.57 39.39 58.44
N GLN A 56 69.37 39.97 58.43
CA GLN A 56 68.35 39.69 57.42
C GLN A 56 68.40 40.73 56.32
N ARG A 57 68.27 40.31 55.07
CA ARG A 57 68.14 41.24 53.95
C ARG A 57 66.69 41.65 53.81
N PHE A 58 66.42 42.95 53.70
CA PHE A 58 65.08 43.52 53.49
C PHE A 58 64.52 43.01 52.15
N LYS A 59 63.50 42.15 52.22
CA LYS A 59 62.85 41.58 51.03
C LYS A 59 61.66 42.45 50.64
N ILE A 60 61.80 43.21 49.56
CA ILE A 60 60.68 43.95 48.96
C ILE A 60 59.70 42.91 48.37
N ASN A 61 58.39 43.20 48.46
CA ASN A 61 57.35 42.40 47.81
C ASN A 61 56.61 43.25 46.79
N GLU A 62 57.13 43.25 45.58
CA GLU A 62 56.64 44.00 44.43
C GLU A 62 55.20 43.58 44.05
N CYS A 63 54.78 42.34 44.37
CA CYS A 63 53.44 41.84 44.08
C CYS A 63 52.32 42.50 44.90
N LEU A 64 52.64 43.20 46.00
CA LEU A 64 51.64 43.95 46.78
C LEU A 64 50.98 45.08 45.95
N SER A 65 51.67 45.57 44.92
CA SER A 65 51.15 46.59 44.00
C SER A 65 50.17 46.03 42.94
N ARG A 66 49.96 44.71 42.90
CA ARG A 66 49.16 44.00 41.87
C ARG A 66 49.59 44.38 40.44
N PRO A 67 50.87 44.21 40.08
CA PRO A 67 51.40 44.70 38.82
C PRO A 67 50.89 43.92 37.60
N CYS A 68 50.60 42.62 37.76
CA CYS A 68 50.13 41.74 36.68
C CYS A 68 48.68 42.07 36.28
N LYS A 69 48.46 42.27 34.99
CA LYS A 69 47.15 42.54 34.36
C LYS A 69 46.48 41.23 33.93
N ASN A 70 45.23 41.35 33.47
CA ASN A 70 44.47 40.26 32.81
C ASN A 70 44.49 38.93 33.56
N ASN A 71 44.27 39.01 34.87
CA ASN A 71 44.24 37.85 35.77
C ASN A 71 45.57 37.04 35.84
N GLY A 72 46.69 37.67 35.50
CA GLY A 72 48.03 37.08 35.66
C GLY A 72 48.42 36.91 37.13
N THR A 73 49.15 35.83 37.42
CA THR A 73 49.63 35.51 38.77
C THR A 73 51.01 36.13 39.00
N CYS A 74 51.14 36.97 40.02
CA CYS A 74 52.41 37.61 40.38
C CYS A 74 53.28 36.69 41.24
N LEU A 75 54.53 36.50 40.84
CA LEU A 75 55.55 35.76 41.58
C LEU A 75 56.65 36.71 42.04
N ASN A 76 56.79 36.87 43.37
CA ASN A 76 57.82 37.70 43.97
C ASN A 76 59.17 36.97 44.02
N LEU A 77 60.23 37.58 43.47
CA LEU A 77 61.59 37.06 43.48
C LEU A 77 62.53 38.02 44.24
N ILE A 78 63.83 37.76 44.25
CA ILE A 78 64.80 38.65 44.89
C ILE A 78 65.02 39.87 43.98
N ASN A 79 64.59 41.04 44.44
CA ASN A 79 64.71 42.34 43.74
C ASN A 79 64.06 42.41 42.35
N ARG A 80 63.07 41.54 42.07
CA ARG A 80 62.29 41.53 40.83
C ARG A 80 61.02 40.72 41.04
N PHE A 81 60.06 40.86 40.12
CA PHE A 81 58.88 40.00 40.04
C PHE A 81 58.73 39.42 38.63
N ILE A 82 57.95 38.35 38.51
CA ILE A 82 57.52 37.78 37.22
C ILE A 82 56.00 37.64 37.26
N CYS A 83 55.34 37.95 36.15
CA CYS A 83 53.92 37.67 35.95
C CYS A 83 53.75 36.38 35.13
N ASN A 84 53.08 35.39 35.70
CA ASN A 84 52.60 34.23 34.94
C ASN A 84 51.25 34.57 34.33
N CYS A 85 51.21 34.73 33.01
CA CYS A 85 50.02 35.15 32.31
C CYS A 85 48.98 34.03 32.20
N ALA A 86 47.71 34.42 32.30
CA ALA A 86 46.61 33.52 31.96
C ALA A 86 46.64 33.20 30.45
N PRO A 87 46.05 32.07 30.01
CA PRO A 87 45.90 31.77 28.58
C PRO A 87 45.24 32.94 27.85
N GLY A 88 45.72 33.24 26.63
CA GLY A 88 45.25 34.38 25.83
C GLY A 88 46.00 35.70 26.08
N TYR A 89 46.94 35.74 27.02
CA TYR A 89 47.73 36.96 27.32
C TYR A 89 49.24 36.69 27.35
N TYR A 90 50.00 37.71 26.99
CA TYR A 90 51.46 37.70 27.04
C TYR A 90 52.03 39.10 27.39
N GLY A 91 53.35 39.20 27.43
CA GLY A 91 54.05 40.41 27.88
C GLY A 91 54.54 40.30 29.33
N SER A 92 55.34 41.27 29.75
CA SER A 92 56.02 41.24 31.06
C SER A 92 55.06 41.39 32.24
N LEU A 93 53.94 42.07 32.02
CA LEU A 93 52.87 42.33 32.98
C LEU A 93 51.55 41.68 32.55
N CYS A 94 51.57 40.79 31.55
CA CYS A 94 50.37 40.19 30.93
C CYS A 94 49.42 41.24 30.32
N GLU A 95 49.99 42.33 29.83
CA GLU A 95 49.30 43.49 29.27
C GLU A 95 48.92 43.34 27.80
N MET A 96 49.55 42.38 27.10
CA MET A 96 49.34 42.15 25.67
C MET A 96 48.39 40.97 25.46
N ASP A 97 47.50 41.12 24.50
CA ASP A 97 46.51 40.13 24.10
C ASP A 97 47.05 39.26 22.96
N VAL A 98 46.95 37.94 23.08
CA VAL A 98 47.33 37.02 22.01
C VAL A 98 46.30 37.12 20.89
N ASN A 99 46.74 37.28 19.64
CA ASN A 99 45.83 37.24 18.51
C ASN A 99 45.59 35.80 18.05
N GLU A 100 44.58 35.11 18.59
CA GLU A 100 44.35 33.70 18.22
C GLU A 100 43.95 33.51 16.75
N CYS A 101 43.45 34.56 16.09
CA CYS A 101 43.03 34.49 14.69
C CYS A 101 44.18 34.31 13.70
N GLU A 102 45.43 34.57 14.08
CA GLU A 102 46.60 34.30 13.22
C GLU A 102 46.78 32.80 12.93
N THR A 103 46.22 31.94 13.79
CA THR A 103 46.26 30.48 13.63
C THR A 103 45.09 29.93 12.80
N LEU A 104 44.19 30.79 12.31
CA LEU A 104 42.96 30.42 11.60
C LEU A 104 42.14 29.33 12.35
N PRO A 105 41.71 29.61 13.60
CA PRO A 105 41.07 28.59 14.43
C PRO A 105 39.67 28.21 13.94
N CYS A 106 38.96 29.11 13.23
CA CYS A 106 37.62 28.85 12.72
C CYS A 106 37.66 27.91 11.51
N LEU A 107 36.95 26.78 11.61
CA LEU A 107 36.85 25.77 10.56
C LEU A 107 35.79 26.15 9.52
N HIS A 108 35.75 25.38 8.42
CA HIS A 108 34.77 25.51 7.35
C HIS A 108 34.59 26.93 6.79
N GLY A 109 35.68 27.72 6.75
CA GLY A 109 35.65 29.09 6.23
C GLY A 109 34.99 30.13 7.15
N GLY A 110 34.76 29.80 8.43
CA GLY A 110 34.26 30.74 9.42
C GLY A 110 35.17 31.96 9.61
N SER A 111 34.57 33.12 9.89
CA SER A 111 35.32 34.37 10.13
C SER A 111 35.76 34.49 11.59
N CYS A 112 37.05 34.70 11.81
CA CYS A 112 37.62 34.86 13.15
C CYS A 112 37.67 36.32 13.58
N ILE A 113 37.22 36.62 14.81
CA ILE A 113 37.39 37.92 15.46
C ILE A 113 38.17 37.74 16.76
N ASN A 114 39.33 38.39 16.84
CA ASN A 114 40.14 38.42 18.04
C ASN A 114 39.44 39.23 19.15
N ARG A 115 39.49 38.74 20.38
CA ARG A 115 38.92 39.38 21.57
C ARG A 115 39.92 39.31 22.71
N LEU A 116 39.74 40.15 23.73
CA LEU A 116 40.62 40.11 24.90
C LEU A 116 40.55 38.74 25.59
N GLY A 117 41.67 38.02 25.58
CA GLY A 117 41.86 36.70 26.20
C GLY A 117 41.25 35.54 25.42
N GLY A 118 40.94 35.70 24.13
CA GLY A 118 40.41 34.64 23.29
C GLY A 118 39.82 35.13 21.97
N TYR A 119 39.01 34.30 21.31
CA TYR A 119 38.45 34.63 20.00
C TYR A 119 36.98 34.23 19.89
N LEU A 120 36.32 34.76 18.87
CA LEU A 120 34.98 34.36 18.45
C LEU A 120 34.99 33.99 16.96
N CYS A 121 34.42 32.84 16.65
CA CYS A 121 34.15 32.45 15.27
C CYS A 121 32.72 32.79 14.86
N PHE A 122 32.57 33.40 13.69
CA PHE A 122 31.30 33.52 12.99
C PHE A 122 31.21 32.44 11.93
N CYS A 123 30.33 31.48 12.15
CA CYS A 123 30.15 30.34 11.28
C CYS A 123 29.37 30.72 10.03
N LEU A 124 29.76 30.12 8.91
CA LEU A 124 28.93 30.14 7.71
C LEU A 124 27.62 29.36 7.96
N PRO A 125 26.54 29.63 7.20
CA PRO A 125 25.32 28.83 7.26
C PRO A 125 25.63 27.32 7.16
N GLY A 126 24.89 26.50 7.91
CA GLY A 126 25.11 25.06 8.01
C GLY A 126 26.13 24.62 9.07
N PHE A 127 26.88 25.53 9.69
CA PHE A 127 27.86 25.16 10.72
C PHE A 127 27.58 25.80 12.08
N THR A 128 27.92 25.07 13.15
CA THR A 128 27.82 25.52 14.55
C THR A 128 29.01 25.02 15.38
N GLY A 129 29.03 25.37 16.66
CA GLY A 129 30.15 25.11 17.56
C GLY A 129 31.08 26.30 17.74
N GLN A 130 32.02 26.20 18.68
CA GLN A 130 32.90 27.31 19.05
C GLN A 130 33.87 27.69 17.92
N ARG A 131 34.25 26.70 17.11
CA ARG A 131 35.16 26.81 15.97
C ARG A 131 34.45 26.47 14.66
N CYS A 132 33.12 26.45 14.62
CA CYS A 132 32.34 26.05 13.45
C CYS A 132 32.62 24.61 13.01
N GLU A 133 32.94 23.74 13.97
CA GLU A 133 33.37 22.36 13.76
C GLU A 133 32.20 21.38 13.54
N VAL A 134 30.98 21.76 13.89
CA VAL A 134 29.80 20.90 13.83
C VAL A 134 28.98 21.26 12.59
N ASN A 135 28.75 20.28 11.69
CA ASN A 135 27.72 20.43 10.65
C ASN A 135 26.34 20.37 11.31
N ILE A 136 25.45 21.28 10.95
CA ILE A 136 24.06 21.25 11.40
C ILE A 136 23.37 20.15 10.62
N ASP A 137 22.81 19.16 11.31
CA ASP A 137 22.02 18.12 10.67
C ASP A 137 20.62 18.66 10.36
N GLU A 138 20.37 19.06 9.12
CA GLU A 138 19.08 19.60 8.70
C GLU A 138 17.96 18.54 8.71
N CYS A 139 18.31 17.25 8.66
CA CYS A 139 17.38 16.13 8.69
C CYS A 139 16.75 15.89 10.07
N MET A 140 17.32 16.43 11.15
CA MET A 140 16.75 16.33 12.51
C MET A 140 15.34 16.92 12.63
N SER A 141 14.97 17.83 11.71
CA SER A 141 13.62 18.39 11.63
C SER A 141 12.60 17.49 10.93
N SER A 142 13.03 16.32 10.41
CA SER A 142 12.24 15.39 9.60
C SER A 142 11.51 16.08 8.43
N PRO A 143 12.25 16.78 7.54
CA PRO A 143 11.63 17.58 6.49
C PRO A 143 11.01 16.73 5.36
N CYS A 144 11.47 15.49 5.16
CA CYS A 144 10.98 14.60 4.10
C CYS A 144 9.66 13.93 4.49
N LEU A 145 8.61 14.16 3.71
CA LEU A 145 7.28 13.58 3.87
C LEU A 145 7.18 12.21 3.18
N ASN A 146 6.02 11.56 3.34
CA ASN A 146 5.68 10.29 2.68
C ASN A 146 6.75 9.20 2.84
N ASN A 147 7.39 9.19 4.02
CA ASN A 147 8.45 8.24 4.38
C ASN A 147 9.67 8.30 3.44
N GLY A 148 9.95 9.48 2.86
CA GLY A 148 11.17 9.77 2.13
C GLY A 148 12.41 9.73 3.02
N SER A 149 13.54 9.30 2.47
CA SER A 149 14.81 9.26 3.20
C SER A 149 15.51 10.61 3.13
N CYS A 150 15.81 11.21 4.27
CA CYS A 150 16.54 12.49 4.33
C CYS A 150 18.05 12.25 4.30
N ILE A 151 18.75 13.03 3.49
CA ILE A 151 20.21 13.09 3.44
C ILE A 151 20.64 14.52 3.76
N ASP A 152 21.45 14.64 4.80
CA ASP A 152 22.08 15.88 5.22
C ASP A 152 23.07 16.38 4.14
N ASP A 153 23.09 17.68 3.91
CA ASP A 153 24.03 18.37 3.03
C ASP A 153 24.52 19.65 3.73
N ILE A 154 25.45 20.40 3.13
CA ILE A 154 25.96 21.62 3.78
C ILE A 154 24.89 22.72 3.68
N SER A 155 24.37 23.14 4.84
CA SER A 155 23.36 24.21 4.94
C SER A 155 22.04 23.89 4.23
N SER A 156 21.79 22.63 3.92
CA SER A 156 20.62 22.18 3.15
C SER A 156 20.44 20.67 3.32
N TYR A 157 19.36 20.14 2.78
CA TYR A 157 19.09 18.70 2.80
C TYR A 157 18.54 18.25 1.46
N LYS A 158 18.61 16.95 1.22
CA LYS A 158 18.01 16.31 0.06
C LYS A 158 17.11 15.15 0.49
N CYS A 159 15.87 15.16 0.01
CA CYS A 159 14.96 14.04 0.20
C CYS A 159 15.08 13.05 -0.96
N HIS A 160 15.28 11.78 -0.63
CA HIS A 160 15.09 10.66 -1.53
C HIS A 160 13.67 10.12 -1.38
N CYS A 161 12.82 10.49 -2.34
CA CYS A 161 11.44 10.09 -2.36
C CYS A 161 11.29 8.61 -2.70
N LYS A 162 10.30 7.97 -2.07
CA LYS A 162 9.84 6.66 -2.50
C LYS A 162 9.13 6.79 -3.85
N SER A 163 9.05 5.69 -4.59
CA SER A 163 8.25 5.60 -5.81
C SER A 163 6.82 6.07 -5.56
N GLY A 164 6.22 6.76 -6.53
CA GLY A 164 4.93 7.44 -6.40
C GLY A 164 4.99 8.86 -5.81
N PHE A 165 6.13 9.33 -5.28
CA PHE A 165 6.23 10.70 -4.72
C PHE A 165 7.31 11.55 -5.38
N ILE A 166 7.03 12.83 -5.57
CA ILE A 166 7.94 13.86 -6.07
C ILE A 166 7.85 15.14 -5.21
N GLY A 167 8.62 16.15 -5.58
CA GLY A 167 8.77 17.40 -4.82
C GLY A 167 10.04 17.43 -4.00
N THR A 168 10.37 18.60 -3.45
CA THR A 168 11.60 18.81 -2.67
C THR A 168 11.58 18.01 -1.37
N ASN A 169 10.39 17.84 -0.80
CA ASN A 169 10.12 17.18 0.46
C ASN A 169 9.31 15.90 0.26
N CYS A 170 9.21 15.39 -0.97
CA CYS A 170 8.37 14.24 -1.32
C CYS A 170 6.89 14.46 -0.98
N GLU A 171 6.43 15.71 -1.06
CA GLU A 171 5.10 16.16 -0.64
C GLU A 171 4.03 15.96 -1.72
N ILE A 172 4.45 15.71 -2.96
CA ILE A 172 3.56 15.61 -4.11
C ILE A 172 3.40 14.14 -4.48
N ASP A 173 2.17 13.65 -4.43
CA ASP A 173 1.80 12.35 -4.99
C ASP A 173 1.79 12.44 -6.52
N VAL A 174 2.42 11.48 -7.20
CA VAL A 174 2.46 11.43 -8.66
C VAL A 174 1.12 10.91 -9.14
N ASN A 175 0.47 11.68 -10.00
CA ASN A 175 -0.79 11.25 -10.58
C ASN A 175 -0.54 10.30 -11.75
N GLU A 176 -0.64 8.99 -11.51
CA GLU A 176 -0.46 7.95 -12.52
C GLU A 176 -1.62 7.86 -13.53
N CYS A 177 -2.71 8.59 -13.29
CA CYS A 177 -3.80 8.75 -14.26
C CYS A 177 -3.50 9.79 -15.36
N LEU A 178 -2.26 10.30 -15.47
CA LEU A 178 -1.90 11.29 -16.49
C LEU A 178 -0.73 10.82 -17.38
N PRO A 179 -0.93 10.70 -18.72
CA PRO A 179 -2.23 10.77 -19.42
C PRO A 179 -3.13 9.58 -19.05
N ASP A 180 -4.45 9.74 -19.22
CA ASP A 180 -5.44 8.73 -18.80
C ASP A 180 -5.12 7.34 -19.38
N PRO A 181 -4.76 6.35 -18.52
CA PRO A 181 -4.40 5.02 -18.97
C PRO A 181 -5.63 4.14 -19.24
N CYS A 182 -6.82 4.54 -18.80
CA CYS A 182 -8.06 3.78 -18.92
C CYS A 182 -8.78 4.14 -20.23
N LEU A 183 -9.10 3.14 -21.05
CA LEU A 183 -9.75 3.40 -22.35
C LEU A 183 -11.27 3.58 -22.21
N HIS A 184 -11.93 2.61 -21.57
CA HIS A 184 -13.38 2.60 -21.30
C HIS A 184 -13.66 2.48 -19.81
N GLY A 185 -13.22 3.47 -19.04
CA GLY A 185 -13.34 3.45 -17.59
C GLY A 185 -12.87 4.73 -16.94
N ARG A 186 -13.05 4.78 -15.62
CA ARG A 186 -12.52 5.86 -14.78
C ARG A 186 -11.21 5.43 -14.15
N CYS A 187 -10.16 6.23 -14.35
CA CYS A 187 -8.91 6.05 -13.63
C CYS A 187 -9.03 6.46 -12.16
N ILE A 188 -8.42 5.65 -11.29
CA ILE A 188 -8.28 5.88 -9.86
C ILE A 188 -6.77 5.87 -9.57
N ASP A 189 -6.30 7.02 -9.11
CA ASP A 189 -4.91 7.23 -8.71
C ASP A 189 -4.61 6.48 -7.41
N LEU A 190 -3.46 5.82 -7.34
CA LEU A 190 -2.98 5.09 -6.17
C LEU A 190 -1.52 5.48 -5.94
N ILE A 191 -0.93 5.06 -4.82
CA ILE A 191 0.49 5.31 -4.57
C ILE A 191 1.32 4.37 -5.47
N ASP A 192 2.15 4.94 -6.35
CA ASP A 192 3.04 4.22 -7.27
C ASP A 192 2.28 3.33 -8.26
N GLY A 193 1.11 3.78 -8.71
CA GLY A 193 0.28 3.04 -9.65
C GLY A 193 -1.13 3.58 -9.81
N TYR A 194 -1.92 2.91 -10.64
CA TYR A 194 -3.31 3.28 -10.88
C TYR A 194 -4.21 2.06 -10.98
N GLN A 195 -5.50 2.28 -10.86
CA GLN A 195 -6.53 1.28 -11.11
C GLN A 195 -7.62 1.84 -12.03
N CYS A 196 -7.99 1.09 -13.05
CA CYS A 196 -9.14 1.42 -13.88
C CYS A 196 -10.42 0.78 -13.34
N SER A 197 -11.44 1.60 -13.11
CA SER A 197 -12.80 1.16 -12.86
C SER A 197 -13.56 1.12 -14.19
N CYS A 198 -13.69 -0.06 -14.78
CA CYS A 198 -14.25 -0.22 -16.12
C CYS A 198 -15.75 0.08 -16.18
N GLU A 199 -16.16 0.65 -17.31
CA GLU A 199 -17.57 0.75 -17.70
C GLU A 199 -18.17 -0.66 -17.91
N SER A 200 -19.49 -0.79 -17.79
CA SER A 200 -20.17 -2.06 -18.04
C SER A 200 -19.91 -2.55 -19.46
N GLY A 201 -19.61 -3.85 -19.61
CA GLY A 201 -19.21 -4.45 -20.88
C GLY A 201 -17.69 -4.43 -21.15
N TRP A 202 -16.86 -3.79 -20.31
CA TRP A 202 -15.40 -3.77 -20.50
C TRP A 202 -14.65 -4.48 -19.36
N THR A 203 -13.51 -5.07 -19.69
CA THR A 203 -12.63 -5.78 -18.76
C THR A 203 -11.15 -5.48 -19.05
N SER A 204 -10.25 -6.10 -18.30
CA SER A 204 -8.79 -5.86 -18.19
C SER A 204 -8.39 -4.75 -17.21
N SER A 205 -7.08 -4.63 -16.96
CA SER A 205 -6.50 -3.54 -16.15
C SER A 205 -6.60 -2.15 -16.79
N ARG A 206 -6.82 -2.06 -18.11
CA ARG A 206 -6.98 -0.79 -18.83
C ARG A 206 -8.36 -0.59 -19.45
N CYS A 207 -9.30 -1.50 -19.19
CA CYS A 207 -10.64 -1.49 -19.77
C CYS A 207 -10.61 -1.47 -21.32
N ASP A 208 -9.66 -2.17 -21.94
CA ASP A 208 -9.48 -2.22 -23.40
C ASP A 208 -10.01 -3.50 -24.06
N ILE A 209 -10.63 -4.39 -23.28
CA ILE A 209 -11.20 -5.65 -23.77
C ILE A 209 -12.73 -5.61 -23.58
N ASN A 210 -13.49 -5.76 -24.68
CA ASN A 210 -14.93 -5.97 -24.60
C ASN A 210 -15.20 -7.36 -24.00
N ILE A 211 -16.10 -7.43 -23.01
CA ILE A 211 -16.61 -8.69 -22.49
C ILE A 211 -17.41 -9.34 -23.62
N ASN A 212 -17.19 -10.64 -23.84
CA ASN A 212 -17.93 -11.38 -24.85
C ASN A 212 -19.16 -12.05 -24.22
N GLU A 213 -20.33 -11.42 -24.29
CA GLU A 213 -21.55 -11.97 -23.70
C GLU A 213 -21.99 -13.29 -24.36
N CYS A 214 -21.51 -13.57 -25.58
CA CYS A 214 -21.80 -14.80 -26.31
C CYS A 214 -21.07 -16.05 -25.76
N GLU A 215 -20.04 -15.91 -24.91
CA GLU A 215 -19.37 -17.07 -24.29
C GLU A 215 -20.30 -17.91 -23.43
N SER A 216 -21.36 -17.29 -22.89
CA SER A 216 -22.39 -17.98 -22.12
C SER A 216 -23.38 -18.79 -22.97
N ALA A 217 -23.24 -18.75 -24.31
CA ALA A 217 -24.15 -19.33 -25.29
C ALA A 217 -25.64 -18.98 -25.02
N PRO A 218 -25.99 -17.67 -24.97
CA PRO A 218 -27.34 -17.24 -24.57
C PRO A 218 -28.40 -17.56 -25.62
N CYS A 219 -28.03 -17.70 -26.90
CA CYS A 219 -28.95 -18.01 -27.99
C CYS A 219 -29.22 -19.53 -28.04
N ILE A 220 -30.42 -19.94 -27.68
CA ILE A 220 -30.83 -21.34 -27.67
C ILE A 220 -31.41 -21.76 -29.04
N ASN A 221 -31.81 -23.04 -29.16
CA ASN A 221 -32.40 -23.60 -30.40
C ASN A 221 -31.54 -23.39 -31.66
N GLY A 222 -30.21 -23.35 -31.50
CA GLY A 222 -29.26 -23.18 -32.60
C GLY A 222 -29.15 -21.76 -33.15
N GLY A 223 -29.66 -20.75 -32.44
CA GLY A 223 -29.48 -19.35 -32.82
C GLY A 223 -28.01 -18.91 -32.83
N SER A 224 -27.64 -18.01 -33.73
CA SER A 224 -26.30 -17.44 -33.79
C SER A 224 -26.20 -16.18 -32.94
N CYS A 225 -25.17 -16.10 -32.10
CA CYS A 225 -24.95 -14.98 -31.19
C CYS A 225 -23.96 -13.98 -31.78
N GLN A 226 -24.32 -12.69 -31.72
CA GLN A 226 -23.43 -11.59 -32.03
C GLN A 226 -23.17 -10.76 -30.77
N ASP A 227 -21.89 -10.64 -30.43
CA ASP A 227 -21.37 -9.82 -29.35
C ASP A 227 -21.49 -8.32 -29.66
N ILE A 228 -21.94 -7.52 -28.69
CA ILE A 228 -21.97 -6.06 -28.76
C ILE A 228 -21.58 -5.50 -27.38
N VAL A 229 -21.24 -4.21 -27.28
CA VAL A 229 -20.81 -3.64 -26.00
C VAL A 229 -21.92 -3.75 -24.95
N ASN A 230 -21.64 -4.46 -23.85
CA ASN A 230 -22.54 -4.67 -22.70
C ASN A 230 -23.87 -5.35 -23.06
N ALA A 231 -23.91 -6.09 -24.17
CA ALA A 231 -25.12 -6.77 -24.65
C ALA A 231 -24.78 -7.82 -25.72
N PHE A 232 -25.80 -8.53 -26.19
CA PHE A 232 -25.67 -9.44 -27.33
C PHE A 232 -26.96 -9.42 -28.14
N VAL A 233 -26.87 -9.86 -29.39
CA VAL A 233 -28.02 -10.05 -30.28
C VAL A 233 -28.05 -11.49 -30.76
N CYS A 234 -29.19 -12.16 -30.57
CA CYS A 234 -29.44 -13.47 -31.15
C CYS A 234 -30.10 -13.35 -32.51
N THR A 235 -29.57 -14.07 -33.49
CA THR A 235 -30.20 -14.30 -34.78
C THR A 235 -30.78 -15.72 -34.80
N CYS A 236 -32.10 -15.81 -34.75
CA CYS A 236 -32.79 -17.08 -34.60
C CYS A 236 -32.89 -17.85 -35.92
N LEU A 237 -32.82 -19.18 -35.82
CA LEU A 237 -33.15 -20.04 -36.95
C LEU A 237 -34.64 -19.92 -37.28
N SER A 238 -34.98 -20.23 -38.53
CA SER A 238 -36.37 -20.22 -39.00
C SER A 238 -37.25 -21.09 -38.10
N GLY A 239 -38.34 -20.51 -37.58
CA GLY A 239 -39.27 -21.18 -36.66
C GLY A 239 -39.06 -20.88 -35.19
N TYR A 240 -38.04 -20.08 -34.85
CA TYR A 240 -37.83 -19.59 -33.49
C TYR A 240 -37.84 -18.07 -33.44
N THR A 241 -38.36 -17.52 -32.34
CA THR A 241 -38.39 -16.09 -32.03
C THR A 241 -38.05 -15.85 -30.56
N GLY A 242 -38.10 -14.60 -30.11
CA GLY A 242 -37.69 -14.22 -28.76
C GLY A 242 -36.27 -13.66 -28.70
N ARG A 243 -35.88 -13.15 -27.54
CA ARG A 243 -34.56 -12.50 -27.35
C ARG A 243 -33.42 -13.52 -27.36
N PHE A 244 -33.71 -14.73 -26.90
CA PHE A 244 -32.78 -15.84 -26.76
C PHE A 244 -33.10 -16.96 -27.75
N CYS A 245 -34.02 -16.75 -28.71
CA CYS A 245 -34.56 -17.78 -29.60
C CYS A 245 -35.32 -18.90 -28.87
N GLU A 246 -35.92 -18.55 -27.74
CA GLU A 246 -36.60 -19.44 -26.82
C GLU A 246 -38.05 -19.76 -27.18
N VAL A 247 -38.66 -18.94 -28.04
CA VAL A 247 -40.06 -19.07 -28.42
C VAL A 247 -40.17 -19.85 -29.72
N ASP A 248 -40.82 -21.00 -29.66
CA ASP A 248 -41.19 -21.78 -30.85
C ASP A 248 -42.35 -21.10 -31.58
N VAL A 249 -42.26 -21.01 -32.91
CA VAL A 249 -43.31 -20.37 -33.73
C VAL A 249 -44.37 -21.42 -34.06
N ASP A 250 -45.57 -21.23 -33.52
CA ASP A 250 -46.71 -22.09 -33.83
C ASP A 250 -47.14 -21.93 -35.30
N VAL A 251 -46.73 -22.89 -36.13
CA VAL A 251 -47.01 -22.89 -37.57
C VAL A 251 -48.50 -23.05 -37.86
N CYS A 252 -49.25 -23.71 -36.96
CA CYS A 252 -50.69 -23.91 -37.10
C CYS A 252 -51.50 -22.64 -36.85
N SER A 253 -50.92 -21.64 -36.16
CA SER A 253 -51.55 -20.37 -35.82
C SER A 253 -51.09 -19.20 -36.70
N GLU A 254 -50.18 -19.43 -37.66
CA GLU A 254 -49.62 -18.39 -38.51
C GLU A 254 -50.65 -17.86 -39.54
N PRO A 255 -51.05 -16.58 -39.45
CA PRO A 255 -52.09 -16.00 -40.31
C PRO A 255 -51.61 -15.78 -41.76
N THR A 256 -50.29 -15.86 -42.00
CA THR A 256 -49.69 -15.67 -43.32
C THR A 256 -49.75 -16.91 -44.20
N LEU A 257 -49.94 -18.10 -43.61
CA LEU A 257 -50.28 -19.31 -44.35
C LEU A 257 -51.80 -19.37 -44.55
N ASN A 258 -52.28 -18.66 -45.57
CA ASN A 258 -53.67 -18.73 -46.05
C ASN A 258 -53.98 -20.08 -46.75
N SER A 259 -53.47 -21.18 -46.21
CA SER A 259 -53.52 -22.53 -46.77
C SER A 259 -53.91 -23.50 -45.67
N VAL A 260 -54.97 -24.27 -45.92
CA VAL A 260 -55.37 -25.41 -45.08
C VAL A 260 -54.21 -26.39 -45.02
N LEU A 261 -53.50 -26.43 -43.88
CA LEU A 261 -52.32 -27.28 -43.66
C LEU A 261 -52.68 -28.78 -43.59
N CYS A 262 -53.87 -29.09 -43.08
CA CYS A 262 -54.38 -30.45 -42.92
C CYS A 262 -55.74 -30.58 -43.62
N TYR A 263 -55.81 -31.47 -44.61
CA TYR A 263 -57.01 -31.73 -45.40
C TYR A 263 -58.05 -32.55 -44.63
N ASN A 264 -59.26 -32.64 -45.20
CA ASN A 264 -60.35 -33.48 -44.70
C ASN A 264 -60.72 -33.26 -43.22
N GLY A 265 -60.60 -32.02 -42.74
CA GLY A 265 -60.90 -31.67 -41.34
C GLY A 265 -59.85 -32.18 -40.33
N GLY A 266 -58.66 -32.57 -40.79
CA GLY A 266 -57.53 -32.93 -39.93
C GLY A 266 -57.12 -31.77 -39.02
N VAL A 267 -56.63 -32.11 -37.82
CA VAL A 267 -56.17 -31.14 -36.83
C VAL A 267 -54.67 -30.94 -36.98
N CYS A 268 -54.25 -29.69 -37.23
CA CYS A 268 -52.83 -29.32 -37.22
C CYS A 268 -52.28 -29.41 -35.80
N VAL A 269 -51.13 -30.07 -35.66
CA VAL A 269 -50.39 -30.17 -34.40
C VAL A 269 -48.99 -29.63 -34.64
N ASP A 270 -48.69 -28.55 -33.93
CA ASP A 270 -47.40 -27.87 -34.01
C ASP A 270 -46.24 -28.75 -33.54
N GLY A 271 -45.06 -28.48 -34.07
CA GLY A 271 -43.83 -29.20 -33.76
C GLY A 271 -42.62 -28.25 -33.76
N PRO A 272 -41.45 -28.73 -33.31
CA PRO A 272 -40.29 -27.87 -33.10
C PRO A 272 -39.88 -27.08 -34.35
N GLY A 273 -39.67 -25.78 -34.20
CA GLY A 273 -39.21 -24.86 -35.23
C GLY A 273 -40.31 -24.54 -36.24
N ARG A 274 -40.10 -24.91 -37.51
CA ARG A 274 -41.13 -24.79 -38.57
C ARG A 274 -41.73 -26.15 -38.94
N THR A 275 -41.71 -27.10 -38.02
CA THR A 275 -42.26 -28.45 -38.28
C THR A 275 -43.68 -28.54 -37.74
N PHE A 276 -44.51 -29.35 -38.39
CA PHE A 276 -45.86 -29.65 -37.92
C PHE A 276 -46.26 -31.04 -38.42
N HIS A 277 -47.29 -31.61 -37.82
CA HIS A 277 -47.92 -32.82 -38.34
C HIS A 277 -49.44 -32.72 -38.26
N CYS A 278 -50.12 -33.44 -39.15
CA CYS A 278 -51.57 -33.48 -39.16
C CYS A 278 -52.07 -34.73 -38.43
N ARG A 279 -52.96 -34.52 -37.45
CA ARG A 279 -53.72 -35.62 -36.85
C ARG A 279 -55.00 -35.81 -37.64
N CYS A 280 -55.05 -36.90 -38.40
CA CYS A 280 -56.18 -37.21 -39.26
C CYS A 280 -57.40 -37.66 -38.49
N LEU A 281 -58.57 -37.30 -39.00
CA LEU A 281 -59.84 -37.91 -38.59
C LEU A 281 -59.87 -39.37 -39.08
N ALA A 282 -60.66 -40.20 -38.42
CA ALA A 282 -60.79 -41.61 -38.79
C ALA A 282 -61.33 -41.74 -40.23
N GLY A 283 -60.81 -42.71 -40.99
CA GLY A 283 -61.06 -42.85 -42.43
C GLY A 283 -60.10 -42.07 -43.33
N PHE A 284 -59.15 -41.29 -42.78
CA PHE A 284 -58.15 -40.56 -43.56
C PHE A 284 -56.70 -40.87 -43.11
N SER A 285 -55.77 -40.75 -44.05
CA SER A 285 -54.33 -41.00 -43.88
C SER A 285 -53.50 -40.07 -44.78
N GLY A 286 -52.17 -40.19 -44.74
CA GLY A 286 -51.24 -39.27 -45.42
C GLY A 286 -50.63 -38.26 -44.46
N GLN A 287 -49.62 -37.53 -44.91
CA GLN A 287 -48.90 -36.55 -44.08
C GLN A 287 -49.78 -35.32 -43.77
N PHE A 288 -50.69 -34.99 -44.68
CA PHE A 288 -51.61 -33.87 -44.58
C PHE A 288 -53.07 -34.33 -44.54
N CYS A 289 -53.34 -35.61 -44.26
CA CYS A 289 -54.68 -36.21 -44.26
C CYS A 289 -55.41 -36.16 -45.60
N GLU A 290 -54.66 -36.17 -46.70
CA GLU A 290 -55.13 -36.05 -48.07
C GLU A 290 -55.65 -37.36 -48.68
N ILE A 291 -55.39 -38.50 -48.04
CA ILE A 291 -55.71 -39.83 -48.55
C ILE A 291 -56.91 -40.40 -47.79
N GLU A 292 -58.00 -40.73 -48.48
CA GLU A 292 -59.06 -41.57 -47.90
C GLU A 292 -58.53 -43.00 -47.72
N VAL A 293 -58.74 -43.57 -46.54
CA VAL A 293 -58.44 -44.97 -46.26
C VAL A 293 -59.52 -45.84 -46.86
N ASN A 294 -59.12 -46.75 -47.74
CA ASN A 294 -60.04 -47.78 -48.23
C ASN A 294 -60.06 -48.97 -47.28
N GLU A 295 -61.11 -49.11 -46.47
CA GLU A 295 -61.24 -50.19 -45.49
C GLU A 295 -61.39 -51.57 -46.15
N CYS A 296 -61.84 -51.62 -47.41
CA CYS A 296 -61.97 -52.86 -48.18
C CYS A 296 -60.62 -53.52 -48.52
N ASN A 297 -59.49 -52.79 -48.49
CA ASN A 297 -58.15 -53.37 -48.71
C ASN A 297 -57.76 -54.43 -47.66
N SER A 298 -58.35 -54.37 -46.46
CA SER A 298 -58.16 -55.40 -45.43
C SER A 298 -58.91 -56.71 -45.73
N SER A 299 -59.65 -56.76 -46.84
CA SER A 299 -60.55 -57.86 -47.21
C SER A 299 -61.53 -58.23 -46.09
N PRO A 300 -62.30 -57.28 -45.54
CA PRO A 300 -63.12 -57.51 -44.35
C PRO A 300 -64.39 -58.32 -44.61
N CYS A 301 -64.80 -58.47 -45.87
CA CYS A 301 -65.98 -59.23 -46.27
C CYS A 301 -65.60 -60.69 -46.57
N LEU A 302 -66.17 -61.62 -45.83
CA LEU A 302 -65.88 -63.05 -45.94
C LEU A 302 -66.71 -63.72 -47.05
N HIS A 303 -66.35 -64.97 -47.37
CA HIS A 303 -67.05 -65.82 -48.32
C HIS A 303 -67.18 -65.22 -49.74
N GLY A 304 -66.19 -64.44 -50.19
CA GLY A 304 -66.19 -63.84 -51.53
C GLY A 304 -67.25 -62.74 -51.72
N SER A 305 -67.74 -62.16 -50.62
CA SER A 305 -68.72 -61.07 -50.64
C SER A 305 -68.12 -59.76 -51.14
N THR A 306 -68.94 -58.92 -51.79
CA THR A 306 -68.46 -57.65 -52.36
C THR A 306 -68.38 -56.58 -51.26
N CYS A 307 -67.24 -55.88 -51.19
CA CYS A 307 -67.04 -54.79 -50.24
C CYS A 307 -67.28 -53.44 -50.92
N GLU A 308 -68.05 -52.57 -50.27
CA GLU A 308 -68.24 -51.17 -50.65
C GLU A 308 -67.60 -50.26 -49.61
N ASP A 309 -66.77 -49.35 -50.09
CA ASP A 309 -65.96 -48.44 -49.29
C ASP A 309 -66.76 -47.20 -48.86
N HIS A 310 -66.55 -46.74 -47.64
CA HIS A 310 -67.16 -45.54 -47.09
C HIS A 310 -66.16 -44.81 -46.18
N ILE A 311 -66.32 -43.50 -46.01
CA ILE A 311 -65.47 -42.75 -45.07
C ILE A 311 -65.59 -43.36 -43.67
N ASN A 312 -64.48 -43.85 -43.12
CA ASN A 312 -64.37 -44.47 -41.80
C ASN A 312 -65.20 -45.76 -41.65
N GLY A 313 -65.37 -46.54 -42.73
CA GLY A 313 -66.09 -47.81 -42.65
C GLY A 313 -66.33 -48.47 -43.99
N TYR A 314 -66.97 -49.64 -43.95
CA TYR A 314 -67.30 -50.39 -45.16
C TYR A 314 -68.66 -51.05 -45.00
N THR A 315 -69.27 -51.36 -46.14
CA THR A 315 -70.49 -52.16 -46.23
C THR A 315 -70.21 -53.42 -47.03
N CYS A 316 -70.47 -54.60 -46.44
CA CYS A 316 -70.39 -55.86 -47.16
C CYS A 316 -71.75 -56.20 -47.78
N LYS A 317 -71.77 -56.38 -49.10
CA LYS A 317 -72.88 -57.01 -49.82
C LYS A 317 -72.68 -58.51 -49.79
N CYS A 318 -73.31 -59.15 -48.82
CA CYS A 318 -73.20 -60.59 -48.60
C CYS A 318 -73.74 -61.39 -49.77
N GLN A 319 -73.02 -62.44 -50.15
CA GLN A 319 -73.56 -63.46 -51.02
C GLN A 319 -74.77 -64.15 -50.36
N GLN A 320 -75.67 -64.69 -51.18
CA GLN A 320 -76.89 -65.35 -50.71
C GLN A 320 -76.54 -66.44 -49.67
N GLY A 321 -77.25 -66.44 -48.54
CA GLY A 321 -77.03 -67.40 -47.45
C GLY A 321 -76.10 -66.91 -46.35
N PHE A 322 -75.44 -65.74 -46.50
CA PHE A 322 -74.61 -65.16 -45.45
C PHE A 322 -75.17 -63.83 -44.93
N VAL A 323 -75.03 -63.60 -43.63
CA VAL A 323 -75.41 -62.37 -42.92
C VAL A 323 -74.33 -61.99 -41.89
N GLY A 324 -74.49 -60.84 -41.24
CA GLY A 324 -73.48 -60.26 -40.36
C GLY A 324 -72.79 -59.06 -41.00
N ARG A 325 -71.95 -58.35 -40.23
CA ARG A 325 -71.31 -57.11 -40.69
C ARG A 325 -70.22 -57.38 -41.74
N SER A 326 -69.59 -58.54 -41.64
CA SER A 326 -68.52 -59.04 -42.49
C SER A 326 -68.94 -60.30 -43.27
N CYS A 327 -70.24 -60.61 -43.32
CA CYS A 327 -70.79 -61.84 -43.92
C CYS A 327 -70.25 -63.13 -43.29
N GLU A 328 -69.98 -63.07 -42.00
CA GLU A 328 -69.37 -64.13 -41.20
C GLU A 328 -70.36 -65.19 -40.71
N LEU A 329 -71.65 -64.89 -40.70
CA LEU A 329 -72.69 -65.79 -40.23
C LEU A 329 -73.39 -66.45 -41.40
N ASN A 330 -73.60 -67.76 -41.32
CA ASN A 330 -74.56 -68.45 -42.19
C ASN A 330 -75.98 -68.10 -41.74
N TYR A 331 -76.84 -67.70 -42.68
CA TYR A 331 -78.24 -67.40 -42.40
C TYR A 331 -78.99 -68.71 -42.14
N ASN A 332 -79.71 -68.79 -41.01
CA ASN A 332 -80.37 -70.03 -40.63
C ASN A 332 -81.55 -70.34 -41.56
N ASP A 333 -81.33 -71.25 -42.50
CA ASP A 333 -82.31 -71.64 -43.51
C ASP A 333 -83.53 -72.36 -42.89
N CYS A 334 -83.39 -72.93 -41.69
CA CYS A 334 -84.48 -73.56 -40.93
C CYS A 334 -85.56 -72.58 -40.46
N LEU A 335 -85.30 -71.26 -40.49
CA LEU A 335 -86.29 -70.23 -40.17
C LEU A 335 -87.25 -69.96 -41.34
N ILE A 336 -86.82 -70.27 -42.57
CA ILE A 336 -87.61 -70.04 -43.79
C ILE A 336 -88.19 -71.37 -44.30
N GLN A 337 -87.40 -72.44 -44.24
CA GLN A 337 -87.79 -73.77 -44.72
C GLN A 337 -87.94 -74.73 -43.54
N SER A 338 -89.05 -75.48 -43.52
CA SER A 338 -89.37 -76.42 -42.45
C SER A 338 -89.27 -77.86 -42.94
N CYS A 339 -88.66 -78.73 -42.13
CA CYS A 339 -88.69 -80.16 -42.37
C CYS A 339 -90.08 -80.76 -42.09
N SER A 340 -90.39 -81.87 -42.75
CA SER A 340 -91.59 -82.67 -42.48
C SER A 340 -91.68 -83.11 -41.01
N THR A 341 -92.88 -83.28 -40.47
CA THR A 341 -93.14 -83.63 -39.06
C THR A 341 -92.30 -84.82 -38.57
N GLY A 342 -91.42 -84.58 -37.60
CA GLY A 342 -90.59 -85.59 -36.94
C GLY A 342 -89.08 -85.49 -37.22
N PHE A 343 -88.65 -84.67 -38.17
CA PHE A 343 -87.24 -84.48 -38.52
C PHE A 343 -86.66 -83.20 -37.89
N LEU A 344 -85.40 -83.27 -37.44
CA LEU A 344 -84.66 -82.12 -36.94
C LEU A 344 -84.06 -81.36 -38.12
N CYS A 345 -84.32 -80.06 -38.19
CA CYS A 345 -83.72 -79.20 -39.21
C CYS A 345 -82.26 -78.86 -38.83
N VAL A 346 -81.33 -79.17 -39.71
CA VAL A 346 -79.92 -78.77 -39.64
C VAL A 346 -79.66 -77.72 -40.71
N ASP A 347 -79.12 -76.59 -40.28
CA ASP A 347 -78.76 -75.46 -41.12
C ASP A 347 -77.64 -75.82 -42.11
N GLY A 348 -77.76 -75.37 -43.36
CA GLY A 348 -76.78 -75.51 -44.44
C GLY A 348 -76.58 -74.18 -45.15
N ILE A 349 -75.76 -74.11 -46.21
CA ILE A 349 -75.57 -72.86 -46.96
C ILE A 349 -76.65 -72.80 -48.05
N ASN A 350 -77.65 -71.92 -47.88
CA ASN A 350 -78.82 -71.77 -48.75
C ASN A 350 -79.70 -73.03 -48.85
N ASN A 351 -79.65 -73.92 -47.86
CA ASN A 351 -80.43 -75.15 -47.85
C ASN A 351 -80.53 -75.73 -46.44
N ILE A 352 -81.57 -76.55 -46.19
CA ILE A 352 -81.72 -77.32 -44.96
C ILE A 352 -81.39 -78.80 -45.18
N THR A 353 -80.86 -79.46 -44.15
CA THR A 353 -80.78 -80.92 -44.08
C THR A 353 -81.72 -81.41 -42.99
N CYS A 354 -82.65 -82.31 -43.33
CA CYS A 354 -83.61 -82.87 -42.38
C CYS A 354 -83.11 -84.25 -41.89
N LEU A 355 -82.79 -84.35 -40.60
CA LEU A 355 -82.29 -85.58 -39.97
C LEU A 355 -83.33 -86.27 -39.09
#